data_AF-A0A919KMH5-F1
#
_entry.id   AF-A0A919KMH5-F1
#
_cell.length_a   1.000
_cell.length_b   1.000
_cell.length_c   1.000
_cell.angle_alpha   90.00
_cell.angle_beta   90.00
_cell.angle_gamma   90.00
#
_symmetry.space_group_name_H-M   'P 1'
#
loop_
_entity.id
_entity.type
_entity.pdbx_description
1 polymer ?
#
loop_
_entity_poly.entity_id
_entity_poly.type
_entity_poly.pdbx_seq_one_letter_code
_entity_poly.pdbx_strand_id
1 'polypeptide(L)'
;MTNELTTEPGGLAGRGHLLRLGAPRDTAAVRHLVTFLVASVVTVLVTRAYLAAMDYPQIGGGGLHLAHVLWGGLLMALAMMLLLSYVGPAPRSLGAVLGGIGFGLFIDEVGKFVTSDNDYFYAPTAAIIYFVTVLLVLVVEGMHGRRAHHPAEYLAVAADRLTAGLAGGFTPAARHEARALAARGAGEPGADLVAGLIDAVPDDDTDVPDPVRGGVDRVVRWLDALVDRAWAAWLVISVLLLVGAIEARVGVRVVRGLVPGLPEWTGIAILAAVGTSVVLLAVGVVVGRRDHLGGAVWVRRAVLISLLFTQLLVFRAVQWTAAFGLLLDVLAFMVLEVALREERMLKVRAT
;
A
#
# COMPACT_ATOMS: atom_id res chain seq x y z
N MET A 1 -29.21 11.81 -39.72
CA MET A 1 -27.76 11.54 -39.83
C MET A 1 -27.42 10.46 -38.81
N THR A 2 -27.40 9.20 -39.26
CA THR A 2 -26.89 8.06 -38.50
C THR A 2 -25.37 8.14 -38.52
N ASN A 3 -24.77 8.52 -37.40
CA ASN A 3 -23.32 8.57 -37.26
C ASN A 3 -22.85 7.12 -37.11
N GLU A 4 -22.50 6.46 -38.22
CA GLU A 4 -21.85 5.15 -38.17
C GLU A 4 -20.48 5.33 -37.51
N LEU A 5 -20.33 4.76 -36.31
CA LEU A 5 -19.06 4.67 -35.61
C LEU A 5 -18.15 3.69 -36.38
N THR A 6 -17.47 4.19 -37.41
CA THR A 6 -16.41 3.46 -38.09
C THR A 6 -15.23 3.30 -37.14
N THR A 7 -15.21 2.17 -36.43
CA THR A 7 -14.01 1.74 -35.73
C THR A 7 -13.04 1.19 -36.77
N GLU A 8 -11.93 1.90 -36.99
CA GLU A 8 -10.80 1.44 -37.80
C GLU A 8 -10.48 -0.03 -37.44
N PRO A 9 -10.49 -0.96 -38.41
CA PRO A 9 -10.28 -2.37 -38.17
C PRO A 9 -8.80 -2.62 -37.81
N GLY A 10 -8.48 -2.47 -36.53
CA GLY A 10 -7.14 -2.73 -36.00
C GLY A 10 -6.86 -2.17 -34.60
N GLY A 11 -7.51 -1.06 -34.22
CA GLY A 11 -7.15 -0.32 -32.99
C GLY A 11 -7.42 -1.06 -31.68
N LEU A 12 -8.45 -1.91 -31.63
CA LEU A 12 -8.82 -2.68 -30.44
C LEU A 12 -8.16 -4.08 -30.38
N ALA A 13 -7.69 -4.58 -31.53
CA ALA A 13 -7.18 -5.95 -31.66
C ALA A 13 -5.80 -6.13 -31.00
N GLY A 14 -4.99 -5.06 -30.90
CA GLY A 14 -3.71 -5.06 -30.20
C GLY A 14 -3.80 -4.86 -28.68
N ARG A 15 -5.01 -4.71 -28.11
CA ARG A 15 -5.18 -4.46 -26.67
C ARG A 15 -5.00 -5.73 -25.85
N GLY A 16 -4.31 -5.61 -24.72
CA GLY A 16 -4.19 -6.70 -23.74
C GLY A 16 -5.55 -7.19 -23.23
N HIS A 17 -5.63 -8.46 -22.84
CA HIS A 17 -6.89 -9.10 -22.44
C HIS A 17 -7.69 -8.33 -21.38
N LEU A 18 -7.03 -7.76 -20.36
CA LEU A 18 -7.69 -6.99 -19.31
C LEU A 18 -8.40 -5.73 -19.84
N LEU A 19 -7.80 -5.03 -20.80
CA LEU A 19 -8.43 -3.88 -21.45
C LEU A 19 -9.63 -4.28 -22.30
N ARG A 20 -9.58 -5.45 -22.94
CA ARG A 20 -10.72 -5.99 -23.71
C ARG A 20 -11.87 -6.45 -22.82
N LEU A 21 -11.57 -6.85 -21.58
CA LEU A 21 -12.57 -7.14 -20.54
C LEU A 21 -13.15 -5.86 -19.89
N GLY A 22 -12.66 -4.68 -20.26
CA GLY A 22 -13.12 -3.42 -19.67
C GLY A 22 -12.58 -3.17 -18.27
N ALA A 23 -11.40 -3.71 -17.93
CA ALA A 23 -10.74 -3.50 -16.64
C ALA A 23 -9.49 -2.59 -16.78
N PRO A 24 -9.65 -1.29 -17.12
CA PRO A 24 -8.53 -0.35 -17.13
C PRO A 24 -8.03 -0.11 -15.71
N ARG A 25 -6.71 0.01 -15.53
CA ARG A 25 -6.11 0.33 -14.23
C ARG A 25 -6.36 1.79 -13.87
N ASP A 26 -6.83 2.03 -12.64
CA ASP A 26 -6.95 3.39 -12.09
C ASP A 26 -5.56 3.95 -11.75
N THR A 27 -5.28 5.19 -12.16
CA THR A 27 -4.03 5.89 -11.82
C THR A 27 -3.90 6.13 -10.31
N ALA A 28 -5.01 6.13 -9.58
CA ALA A 28 -5.07 6.22 -8.13
C ALA A 28 -5.05 4.86 -7.40
N ALA A 29 -5.09 3.72 -8.12
CA ALA A 29 -5.24 2.39 -7.52
C ALA A 29 -4.19 2.10 -6.45
N VAL A 30 -2.92 2.38 -6.73
CA VAL A 30 -1.82 2.16 -5.77
C VAL A 30 -2.04 2.96 -4.49
N ARG A 31 -2.52 4.20 -4.58
CA ARG A 31 -2.80 5.03 -3.40
C ARG A 31 -3.88 4.40 -2.54
N HIS A 32 -5.01 3.98 -3.13
CA HIS A 32 -6.10 3.33 -2.40
C HIS A 32 -5.64 2.00 -1.75
N LEU A 33 -4.90 1.18 -2.47
CA LEU A 33 -4.40 -0.10 -1.98
C LEU A 33 -3.37 0.06 -0.85
N VAL A 34 -2.49 1.06 -0.95
CA VAL A 34 -1.55 1.41 0.14
C VAL A 34 -2.30 1.97 1.34
N THR A 35 -3.29 2.84 1.15
CA THR A 35 -4.13 3.34 2.25
C THR A 35 -4.83 2.20 2.98
N PHE A 36 -5.40 1.24 2.25
CA PHE A 36 -6.01 0.03 2.83
C PHE A 36 -5.00 -0.75 3.68
N LEU A 37 -3.80 -1.00 3.15
CA LEU A 37 -2.76 -1.75 3.83
C LEU A 37 -2.26 -1.03 5.10
N VAL A 38 -1.98 0.26 5.00
CA VAL A 38 -1.51 1.08 6.13
C VAL A 38 -2.59 1.14 7.21
N ALA A 39 -3.85 1.38 6.84
CA ALA A 39 -4.96 1.36 7.78
C ALA A 39 -5.05 0.00 8.48
N SER A 40 -4.93 -1.11 7.76
CA SER A 40 -4.93 -2.46 8.35
C SER A 40 -3.80 -2.67 9.35
N VAL A 41 -2.55 -2.37 8.98
CA VAL A 41 -1.39 -2.54 9.87
C VAL A 41 -1.51 -1.66 11.10
N VAL A 42 -1.87 -0.37 10.93
CA VAL A 42 -2.07 0.55 12.05
C VAL A 42 -3.17 0.05 12.97
N THR A 43 -4.28 -0.47 12.42
CA THR A 43 -5.36 -1.05 13.22
C THR A 43 -4.87 -2.25 14.03
N VAL A 44 -4.13 -3.20 13.45
CA VAL A 44 -3.55 -4.33 14.20
C VAL A 44 -2.66 -3.83 15.35
N LEU A 45 -1.77 -2.87 15.06
CA LEU A 45 -0.84 -2.32 16.05
C LEU A 45 -1.57 -1.61 17.20
N VAL A 46 -2.55 -0.77 16.88
CA VAL A 46 -3.35 -0.04 17.86
C VAL A 46 -4.18 -1.00 18.70
N THR A 47 -4.83 -2.00 18.09
CA THR A 47 -5.62 -3.01 18.81
C THR A 47 -4.74 -3.80 19.78
N ARG A 48 -3.57 -4.28 19.34
CA ARG A 48 -2.63 -5.00 20.22
C ARG A 48 -2.08 -4.13 21.34
N ALA A 49 -1.77 -2.86 21.05
CA ALA A 49 -1.31 -1.92 22.08
C ALA A 49 -2.38 -1.62 23.12
N TYR A 50 -3.62 -1.44 22.67
CA TYR A 50 -4.76 -1.29 23.56
C TYR A 50 -4.95 -2.53 24.45
N LEU A 51 -4.96 -3.73 23.86
CA LEU A 51 -5.15 -4.97 24.61
C LEU A 51 -4.03 -5.20 25.62
N ALA A 52 -2.76 -4.98 25.24
CA ALA A 52 -1.64 -5.12 26.16
C ALA A 52 -1.67 -4.08 27.29
N ALA A 53 -2.08 -2.84 27.03
CA ALA A 53 -2.21 -1.80 28.04
C ALA A 53 -3.32 -2.11 29.06
N MET A 54 -4.34 -2.86 28.65
CA MET A 54 -5.49 -3.23 29.48
C MET A 54 -5.39 -4.66 30.05
N ASP A 55 -4.24 -5.33 29.92
CA ASP A 55 -3.99 -6.70 30.35
C ASP A 55 -4.97 -7.74 29.73
N TYR A 56 -5.25 -7.57 28.43
CA TYR A 56 -6.12 -8.43 27.63
C TYR A 56 -7.55 -8.58 28.21
N PRO A 57 -8.29 -7.47 28.36
CA PRO A 57 -9.61 -7.48 28.96
C PRO A 57 -10.56 -8.29 28.07
N GLN A 58 -11.28 -9.24 28.65
CA GLN A 58 -12.33 -9.93 27.94
C GLN A 58 -13.56 -9.02 27.81
N ILE A 59 -13.83 -8.52 26.61
CA ILE A 59 -15.05 -7.78 26.31
C ILE A 59 -16.16 -8.79 26.02
N GLY A 60 -16.92 -9.13 27.06
CA GLY A 60 -17.97 -10.14 27.00
C GLY A 60 -18.23 -10.83 28.34
N GLY A 61 -19.48 -10.89 28.79
CA GLY A 61 -19.89 -11.58 30.03
C GLY A 61 -20.81 -12.77 29.73
N GLY A 62 -20.75 -13.81 30.57
CA GLY A 62 -21.68 -14.95 30.50
C GLY A 62 -21.49 -15.93 29.33
N GLY A 63 -20.26 -16.03 28.78
CA GLY A 63 -19.95 -16.93 27.65
C GLY A 63 -20.09 -16.30 26.25
N LEU A 64 -20.51 -15.04 26.16
CA LEU A 64 -20.54 -14.27 24.92
C LEU A 64 -19.31 -13.37 24.82
N HIS A 65 -18.31 -13.77 24.05
CA HIS A 65 -17.18 -12.91 23.68
C HIS A 65 -17.48 -12.21 22.36
N LEU A 66 -17.62 -10.87 22.39
CA LEU A 66 -17.80 -10.10 21.17
C LEU A 66 -16.43 -9.85 20.53
N ALA A 67 -16.00 -10.77 19.67
CA ALA A 67 -14.70 -10.68 19.02
C ALA A 67 -14.64 -9.49 18.06
N HIS A 68 -13.51 -8.78 18.05
CA HIS A 68 -13.31 -7.64 17.16
C HIS A 68 -13.33 -8.04 15.67
N VAL A 69 -13.20 -9.34 15.37
CA VAL A 69 -13.45 -9.93 14.06
C VAL A 69 -14.83 -9.60 13.48
N LEU A 70 -15.89 -9.50 14.32
CA LEU A 70 -17.25 -9.18 13.87
C LEU A 70 -17.33 -7.73 13.39
N TRP A 71 -16.76 -6.81 14.17
CA TRP A 71 -16.61 -5.41 13.78
C TRP A 71 -15.73 -5.27 12.54
N GLY A 72 -14.69 -6.10 12.43
CA GLY A 72 -13.86 -6.20 11.23
C GLY A 72 -14.66 -6.57 9.99
N GLY A 73 -15.45 -7.64 10.07
CA GLY A 73 -16.37 -8.08 9.02
C GLY A 73 -17.41 -7.02 8.65
N LEU A 74 -18.01 -6.35 9.65
CA LEU A 74 -18.99 -5.29 9.43
C LEU A 74 -18.37 -4.09 8.69
N LEU A 75 -17.20 -3.63 9.08
CA LEU A 75 -16.51 -2.52 8.41
C LEU A 75 -16.12 -2.86 6.97
N MET A 76 -15.68 -4.09 6.71
CA MET A 76 -15.43 -4.56 5.34
C MET A 76 -16.72 -4.62 4.51
N ALA A 77 -17.83 -5.08 5.10
CA ALA A 77 -19.13 -5.09 4.44
C ALA A 77 -19.61 -3.66 4.12
N LEU A 78 -19.47 -2.72 5.07
CA LEU A 78 -19.78 -1.30 4.85
C LEU A 78 -18.89 -0.68 3.77
N ALA A 79 -17.60 -1.03 3.72
CA ALA A 79 -16.71 -0.59 2.65
C ALA A 79 -17.17 -1.11 1.28
N MET A 80 -17.59 -2.38 1.19
CA MET A 80 -18.13 -2.94 -0.05
C MET A 80 -19.46 -2.27 -0.44
N MET A 81 -20.37 -2.07 0.51
CA MET A 81 -21.62 -1.36 0.28
C MET A 81 -21.33 0.04 -0.28
N LEU A 82 -20.41 0.79 0.34
CA LEU A 82 -20.00 2.11 -0.13
C LEU A 82 -19.46 2.07 -1.56
N LEU A 83 -18.54 1.16 -1.87
CA LEU A 83 -17.93 1.05 -3.21
C LEU A 83 -18.93 0.59 -4.28
N LEU A 84 -19.96 -0.18 -3.92
CA LEU A 84 -20.99 -0.65 -4.84
C LEU A 84 -22.18 0.30 -4.96
N SER A 85 -22.41 1.18 -3.98
CA SER A 85 -23.58 2.08 -3.96
C SER A 85 -23.37 3.35 -4.78
N TYR A 86 -22.12 3.75 -5.00
CA TYR A 86 -21.78 5.05 -5.59
C TYR A 86 -20.91 4.87 -6.84
N VAL A 87 -21.17 5.69 -7.86
CA VAL A 87 -20.38 5.75 -9.09
C VAL A 87 -19.30 6.82 -8.96
N GLY A 88 -18.11 6.53 -9.47
CA GLY A 88 -16.98 7.47 -9.52
C GLY A 88 -15.97 7.32 -8.38
N PRO A 89 -14.97 8.22 -8.33
CA PRO A 89 -13.79 8.10 -7.48
C PRO A 89 -14.00 8.51 -6.01
N ALA A 90 -14.98 9.38 -5.72
CA ALA A 90 -15.18 9.99 -4.41
C ALA A 90 -15.22 8.99 -3.22
N PRO A 91 -15.99 7.89 -3.26
CA PRO A 91 -16.08 6.94 -2.14
C PRO A 91 -14.81 6.09 -1.95
N ARG A 92 -13.89 6.03 -2.93
CA ARG A 92 -12.81 5.04 -2.93
C ARG A 92 -11.80 5.24 -1.80
N SER A 93 -11.51 6.49 -1.44
CA SER A 93 -10.61 6.79 -0.31
C SER A 93 -11.19 6.29 1.01
N LEU A 94 -12.47 6.57 1.26
CA LEU A 94 -13.15 6.11 2.47
C LEU A 94 -13.33 4.59 2.47
N GLY A 95 -13.68 3.99 1.33
CA GLY A 95 -13.77 2.54 1.17
C GLY A 95 -12.44 1.84 1.46
N ALA A 96 -11.33 2.40 1.01
CA ALA A 96 -9.99 1.89 1.33
C ALA A 96 -9.69 1.94 2.84
N VAL A 97 -10.04 3.04 3.52
CA VAL A 97 -9.84 3.17 4.98
C VAL A 97 -10.73 2.21 5.76
N LEU A 98 -12.05 2.21 5.48
CA LEU A 98 -13.00 1.32 6.18
C LEU A 98 -12.66 -0.14 5.93
N GLY A 99 -12.34 -0.50 4.69
CA GLY A 99 -11.89 -1.84 4.33
C GLY A 99 -10.60 -2.21 5.05
N GLY A 100 -9.63 -1.29 5.12
CA GLY A 100 -8.35 -1.51 5.80
C GLY A 100 -8.51 -1.71 7.29
N ILE A 101 -9.25 -0.82 7.98
CA ILE A 101 -9.56 -0.98 9.41
C ILE A 101 -10.31 -2.29 9.64
N GLY A 102 -11.33 -2.59 8.83
CA GLY A 102 -12.10 -3.81 8.94
C GLY A 102 -11.24 -5.07 8.79
N PHE A 103 -10.36 -5.08 7.79
CA PHE A 103 -9.42 -6.16 7.55
C PHE A 103 -8.38 -6.27 8.68
N GLY A 104 -7.88 -5.16 9.22
CA GLY A 104 -6.98 -5.12 10.36
C GLY A 104 -7.58 -5.74 11.63
N LEU A 105 -8.83 -5.40 11.97
CA LEU A 105 -9.55 -6.02 13.09
C LEU A 105 -9.81 -7.52 12.85
N PHE A 106 -10.13 -7.89 11.61
CA PHE A 106 -10.37 -9.27 11.24
C PHE A 106 -9.12 -10.13 11.39
N ILE A 107 -7.99 -9.66 10.84
CA ILE A 107 -6.75 -10.43 10.81
C ILE A 107 -6.09 -10.50 12.19
N ASP A 108 -6.29 -9.52 13.08
CA ASP A 108 -5.74 -9.58 14.44
C ASP A 108 -6.29 -10.76 15.25
N GLU A 109 -7.54 -11.13 15.01
CA GLU A 109 -8.22 -12.23 15.70
C GLU A 109 -8.00 -13.60 15.03
N VAL A 110 -7.24 -13.68 13.92
CA VAL A 110 -7.09 -14.93 13.15
C VAL A 110 -6.52 -16.07 14.00
N GLY A 111 -5.70 -15.76 15.01
CA GLY A 111 -5.11 -16.75 15.92
C GLY A 111 -6.13 -17.60 16.65
N LYS A 112 -7.22 -16.95 17.07
CA LYS A 112 -8.35 -17.58 17.77
C LYS A 112 -9.06 -18.61 16.88
N PHE A 113 -9.07 -18.43 15.57
CA PHE A 113 -9.81 -19.29 14.65
C PHE A 113 -8.93 -20.37 13.97
N VAL A 114 -7.61 -20.28 14.14
CA VAL A 114 -6.67 -21.25 13.57
C VAL A 114 -6.45 -22.45 14.51
N THR A 115 -6.71 -22.29 15.81
CA THR A 115 -6.63 -23.39 16.80
C THR A 115 -8.02 -23.91 17.16
N SER A 116 -8.16 -25.22 17.31
CA SER A 116 -9.39 -25.87 17.78
C SER A 116 -9.77 -25.46 19.22
N ASP A 117 -8.84 -24.84 19.97
CA ASP A 117 -9.01 -24.43 21.36
C ASP A 117 -9.29 -22.93 21.54
N ASN A 118 -9.43 -22.16 20.45
CA ASN A 118 -9.63 -20.70 20.48
C ASN A 118 -8.52 -19.91 21.21
N ASP A 119 -7.26 -20.35 21.10
CA ASP A 119 -6.12 -19.71 21.77
C ASP A 119 -5.71 -18.41 21.06
N TYR A 120 -5.86 -17.29 21.78
CA TYR A 120 -5.48 -15.94 21.33
C TYR A 120 -3.94 -15.79 21.15
N PHE A 121 -3.15 -16.61 21.83
CA PHE A 121 -1.69 -16.55 21.86
C PHE A 121 -0.99 -17.60 21.00
N TYR A 122 -1.73 -18.25 20.08
CA TYR A 122 -1.14 -19.24 19.17
C TYR A 122 0.05 -18.62 18.41
N ALA A 123 1.26 -19.14 18.67
CA ALA A 123 2.52 -18.55 18.22
C ALA A 123 2.61 -18.26 16.69
N PRO A 124 1.92 -19.01 15.80
CA PRO A 124 1.84 -18.69 14.37
C PRO A 124 0.95 -17.50 13.98
N THR A 125 0.10 -16.97 14.85
CA THR A 125 -0.87 -15.90 14.51
C THR A 125 -0.22 -14.68 13.89
N ALA A 126 0.86 -14.19 14.51
CA ALA A 126 1.60 -13.04 14.01
C ALA A 126 2.29 -13.33 12.66
N ALA A 127 2.75 -14.57 12.46
CA ALA A 127 3.32 -14.99 11.18
C ALA A 127 2.26 -15.07 10.07
N ILE A 128 1.02 -15.47 10.40
CA ILE A 128 -0.11 -15.48 9.45
C ILE A 128 -0.50 -14.05 9.08
N ILE A 129 -0.70 -13.16 10.07
CA ILE A 129 -1.01 -11.75 9.83
C ILE A 129 0.02 -11.16 8.87
N TYR A 130 1.30 -11.31 9.20
CA TYR A 130 2.39 -10.82 8.39
C TYR A 130 2.43 -11.46 6.99
N PHE A 131 2.31 -12.78 6.88
CA PHE A 131 2.32 -13.47 5.58
C PHE A 131 1.21 -12.96 4.67
N VAL A 132 0.01 -12.76 5.21
CA VAL A 132 -1.11 -12.22 4.45
C VAL A 132 -0.86 -10.76 4.07
N THR A 133 -0.36 -9.92 4.98
CA THR A 133 0.04 -8.53 4.67
C THR A 133 1.06 -8.49 3.53
N VAL A 134 2.09 -9.32 3.60
CA VAL A 134 3.11 -9.47 2.57
C VAL A 134 2.53 -9.91 1.24
N LEU A 135 1.69 -10.95 1.25
CA LEU A 135 1.05 -11.46 0.05
C LEU A 135 0.21 -10.37 -0.62
N LEU A 136 -0.54 -9.58 0.17
CA LEU A 136 -1.29 -8.44 -0.34
C LEU A 136 -0.37 -7.38 -0.97
N VAL A 137 0.76 -7.03 -0.34
CA VAL A 137 1.75 -6.12 -0.94
C VAL A 137 2.25 -6.64 -2.29
N LEU A 138 2.61 -7.92 -2.36
CA LEU A 138 3.11 -8.55 -3.59
C LEU A 138 2.04 -8.59 -4.68
N VAL A 139 0.78 -8.82 -4.32
CA VAL A 139 -0.35 -8.77 -5.25
C VAL A 139 -0.55 -7.36 -5.77
N VAL A 140 -0.52 -6.33 -4.90
CA VAL A 140 -0.63 -4.92 -5.30
C VAL A 140 0.49 -4.54 -6.27
N GLU A 141 1.74 -4.90 -5.94
CA GLU A 141 2.90 -4.63 -6.79
C GLU A 141 2.87 -5.42 -8.10
N GLY A 142 2.38 -6.66 -8.08
CA GLY A 142 2.23 -7.49 -9.28
C GLY A 142 1.17 -6.95 -10.24
N MET A 143 0.06 -6.44 -9.71
CA MET A 143 -1.05 -5.88 -10.50
C MET A 143 -0.75 -4.47 -11.04
N HIS A 144 -0.23 -3.59 -10.18
CA HIS A 144 -0.11 -2.16 -10.46
C HIS A 144 1.34 -1.67 -10.57
N GLY A 145 2.31 -2.58 -10.50
CA GLY A 145 3.72 -2.28 -10.63
C GLY A 145 4.11 -1.71 -11.99
N ARG A 146 5.43 -1.61 -12.20
CA ARG A 146 6.21 -0.69 -13.08
C ARG A 146 5.85 -0.56 -14.58
N ARG A 147 4.74 -1.11 -15.05
CA ARG A 147 4.24 -0.92 -16.42
C ARG A 147 3.55 0.42 -16.57
N ALA A 148 4.02 1.23 -17.51
CA ALA A 148 3.31 2.43 -17.96
C ALA A 148 1.85 2.08 -18.29
N HIS A 149 0.93 3.02 -18.04
CA HIS A 149 -0.46 2.79 -18.41
C HIS A 149 -0.64 3.01 -19.90
N HIS A 150 -1.56 2.26 -20.49
CA HIS A 150 -1.97 2.44 -21.88
C HIS A 150 -2.75 3.76 -22.02
N PRO A 151 -2.68 4.49 -23.14
CA PRO A 151 -3.49 5.69 -23.38
C PRO A 151 -4.98 5.50 -23.06
N ALA A 152 -5.57 4.38 -23.50
CA ALA A 152 -6.93 3.97 -23.14
C ALA A 152 -7.22 3.94 -21.62
N GLU A 153 -6.25 3.57 -20.77
CA GLU A 153 -6.43 3.59 -19.31
C GLU A 153 -6.53 5.03 -18.81
N TYR A 154 -5.70 5.95 -19.31
CA TYR A 154 -5.79 7.36 -18.94
C TYR A 154 -7.14 7.97 -19.35
N LEU A 155 -7.61 7.66 -20.56
CA LEU A 155 -8.91 8.13 -21.03
C LEU A 155 -10.06 7.54 -20.20
N ALA A 156 -10.01 6.26 -19.86
CA ALA A 156 -11.02 5.63 -19.01
C ALA A 156 -11.06 6.24 -17.60
N VAL A 157 -9.90 6.54 -17.01
CA VAL A 157 -9.84 7.22 -15.72
C VAL A 157 -10.34 8.67 -15.84
N ALA A 158 -10.07 9.37 -16.94
CA ALA A 158 -10.65 10.70 -17.18
C ALA A 158 -12.18 10.65 -17.24
N ALA A 159 -12.75 9.66 -17.93
CA ALA A 159 -14.19 9.42 -17.97
C ALA A 159 -14.77 9.05 -16.59
N ASP A 160 -14.04 8.28 -15.79
CA ASP A 160 -14.41 8.00 -14.40
C ASP A 160 -14.39 9.25 -13.50
N ARG A 161 -13.43 10.18 -13.69
CA ARG A 161 -13.47 11.48 -12.99
C ARG A 161 -14.63 12.35 -13.44
N LEU A 162 -14.99 12.27 -14.72
CA LEU A 162 -16.15 12.96 -15.29
C LEU A 162 -17.46 12.52 -14.63
N THR A 163 -17.61 11.27 -14.16
CA THR A 163 -18.86 10.86 -13.48
C THR A 163 -19.11 11.66 -12.19
N ALA A 164 -18.05 11.98 -11.43
CA ALA A 164 -18.16 12.85 -10.27
C ALA A 164 -18.44 14.30 -10.69
N GLY A 165 -17.74 14.78 -11.73
CA GLY A 165 -17.94 16.12 -12.29
C GLY A 165 -19.37 16.36 -12.77
N LEU A 166 -19.98 15.39 -13.45
CA LEU A 166 -21.36 15.49 -13.93
C LEU A 166 -22.40 15.57 -12.80
N ALA A 167 -22.09 15.01 -11.64
CA ALA A 167 -23.01 15.02 -10.49
C ALA A 167 -22.86 16.26 -9.61
N GLY A 168 -21.63 16.72 -9.37
CA GLY A 168 -21.34 17.79 -8.41
C GLY A 168 -20.65 19.04 -8.99
N GLY A 169 -20.26 19.02 -10.26
CA GLY A 169 -19.35 20.01 -10.84
C GLY A 169 -17.89 19.63 -10.63
N PHE A 170 -16.98 20.41 -11.19
CA PHE A 170 -15.54 20.24 -10.99
C PHE A 170 -14.93 21.35 -10.15
N THR A 171 -14.16 20.98 -9.13
CA THR A 171 -13.19 21.90 -8.55
C THR A 171 -12.06 22.18 -9.55
N PRO A 172 -11.36 23.33 -9.46
CA PRO A 172 -10.28 23.67 -10.38
C PRO A 172 -9.18 22.59 -10.45
N ALA A 173 -8.86 21.98 -9.29
CA ALA A 173 -7.88 20.89 -9.21
C ALA A 173 -8.39 19.60 -9.86
N ALA A 174 -9.65 19.22 -9.61
CA ALA A 174 -10.25 18.03 -10.22
C ALA A 174 -10.38 18.17 -11.74
N ARG A 175 -10.76 19.36 -12.23
CA ARG A 175 -10.81 19.67 -13.67
C ARG A 175 -9.44 19.56 -14.32
N HIS A 176 -8.41 20.14 -13.68
CA HIS A 176 -7.04 20.05 -14.17
C HIS A 176 -6.54 18.60 -14.23
N GLU A 177 -6.80 17.81 -13.18
CA GLU A 177 -6.47 16.37 -13.16
C GLU A 177 -7.19 15.62 -14.30
N ALA A 178 -8.49 15.84 -14.49
CA ALA A 178 -9.28 15.20 -15.54
C ALA A 178 -8.78 15.57 -16.94
N ARG A 179 -8.47 16.85 -17.20
CA ARG A 179 -7.88 17.30 -18.48
C ARG A 179 -6.52 16.69 -18.74
N ALA A 180 -5.65 16.65 -17.72
CA ALA A 180 -4.33 16.04 -17.86
C ALA A 180 -4.43 14.55 -18.20
N LEU A 181 -5.38 13.83 -17.61
CA LEU A 181 -5.65 12.43 -17.95
C LEU A 181 -6.21 12.28 -19.37
N ALA A 182 -7.18 13.11 -19.78
CA ALA A 182 -7.73 13.09 -21.13
C ALA A 182 -6.65 13.35 -22.19
N ALA A 183 -5.77 14.34 -21.95
CA ALA A 183 -4.66 14.65 -22.85
C ALA A 183 -3.65 13.50 -22.98
N ARG A 184 -3.41 12.73 -21.91
CA ARG A 184 -2.55 11.52 -21.97
C ARG A 184 -3.21 10.35 -22.69
N GLY A 185 -4.53 10.36 -22.79
CA GLY A 185 -5.32 9.43 -23.61
C GLY A 185 -5.57 9.93 -25.02
N ALA A 186 -4.95 11.04 -25.46
CA ALA A 186 -5.15 11.59 -26.80
C ALA A 186 -4.84 10.53 -27.88
N GLY A 187 -5.68 10.52 -28.93
CA GLY A 187 -5.61 9.52 -30.01
C GLY A 187 -6.42 8.25 -29.76
N GLU A 188 -6.95 8.04 -28.55
CA GLU A 188 -7.93 6.98 -28.30
C GLU A 188 -9.33 7.39 -28.79
N PRO A 189 -10.17 6.44 -29.25
CA PRO A 189 -11.54 6.73 -29.67
C PRO A 189 -12.34 7.43 -28.57
N GLY A 190 -12.91 8.59 -28.90
CA GLY A 190 -13.73 9.38 -27.97
C GLY A 190 -12.94 10.33 -27.06
N ALA A 191 -11.61 10.45 -27.21
CA ALA A 191 -10.79 11.36 -26.41
C ALA A 191 -11.28 12.82 -26.47
N ASP A 192 -11.55 13.33 -27.69
CA ASP A 192 -12.00 14.70 -27.89
C ASP A 192 -13.39 14.96 -27.28
N LEU A 193 -14.27 13.95 -27.32
CA LEU A 193 -15.61 14.03 -26.71
C LEU A 193 -15.51 14.09 -25.18
N VAL A 194 -14.66 13.25 -24.57
CA VAL A 194 -14.45 13.27 -23.11
C VAL A 194 -13.83 14.60 -22.68
N ALA A 195 -12.83 15.11 -23.42
CA ALA A 195 -12.22 16.41 -23.15
C ALA A 195 -13.26 17.55 -23.24
N GLY A 196 -14.07 17.56 -24.31
CA GLY A 196 -15.15 18.54 -24.48
C GLY A 196 -16.20 18.48 -23.36
N LEU A 197 -16.56 17.27 -22.91
CA LEU A 197 -17.46 17.11 -21.78
C LEU A 197 -16.84 17.63 -20.46
N ILE A 198 -15.57 17.34 -20.21
CA ILE A 198 -14.84 17.87 -19.04
C ILE A 198 -14.84 19.39 -19.02
N ASP A 199 -14.73 20.03 -20.18
CA ASP A 199 -14.77 21.49 -20.31
C ASP A 199 -16.17 22.07 -20.13
N ALA A 200 -17.21 21.33 -20.54
CA ALA A 200 -18.60 21.76 -20.45
C ALA A 200 -19.22 21.61 -19.04
N VAL A 201 -18.68 20.74 -18.18
CA VAL A 201 -19.15 20.61 -16.79
C VAL A 201 -18.97 21.94 -16.05
N PRO A 202 -19.94 22.41 -15.24
CA PRO A 202 -19.79 23.62 -14.41
C PRO A 202 -18.69 23.50 -13.35
N ASP A 203 -18.16 24.62 -12.89
CA ASP A 203 -17.27 24.62 -11.72
C ASP A 203 -18.09 24.32 -10.45
N ASP A 204 -17.47 23.59 -9.54
CA ASP A 204 -17.99 23.35 -8.18
C ASP A 204 -17.32 24.33 -7.21
N ASP A 205 -18.13 25.09 -6.50
CA ASP A 205 -17.70 26.06 -5.48
C ASP A 205 -17.45 25.39 -4.12
N THR A 206 -17.85 24.11 -3.98
CA THR A 206 -17.81 23.34 -2.74
C THR A 206 -16.89 22.13 -2.83
N ASP A 207 -15.62 22.30 -2.49
CA ASP A 207 -14.69 21.18 -2.36
C ASP A 207 -15.02 20.38 -1.09
N VAL A 208 -15.73 19.24 -1.22
CA VAL A 208 -15.95 18.33 -0.10
C VAL A 208 -14.59 17.76 0.31
N PRO A 209 -14.06 18.08 1.50
CA PRO A 209 -12.73 17.65 1.87
C PRO A 209 -12.66 16.12 1.89
N ASP A 210 -11.69 15.54 1.18
CA ASP A 210 -11.26 14.16 1.40
C ASP A 210 -10.13 14.18 2.45
N PRO A 211 -10.43 14.02 3.76
CA PRO A 211 -9.43 14.11 4.80
C PRO A 211 -8.37 13.02 4.69
N VAL A 212 -8.72 11.87 4.09
CA VAL A 212 -7.79 10.77 3.86
C VAL A 212 -6.79 11.18 2.79
N ARG A 213 -7.27 11.67 1.63
CA ARG A 213 -6.39 12.19 0.57
C ARG A 213 -5.55 13.36 1.08
N GLY A 214 -6.14 14.32 1.78
CA GLY A 214 -5.41 15.45 2.37
C GLY A 214 -4.37 15.03 3.41
N GLY A 215 -4.64 13.99 4.19
CA GLY A 215 -3.69 13.37 5.13
C GLY A 215 -2.52 12.70 4.40
N VAL A 216 -2.82 11.85 3.42
CA VAL A 216 -1.82 11.17 2.58
C VAL A 216 -0.96 12.20 1.84
N ASP A 217 -1.56 13.21 1.21
CA ASP A 217 -0.85 14.26 0.47
C ASP A 217 0.01 15.13 1.41
N ARG A 218 -0.41 15.32 2.67
CA ARG A 218 0.43 15.97 3.68
C ARG A 218 1.63 15.10 4.04
N VAL A 219 1.44 13.80 4.24
CA VAL A 219 2.54 12.86 4.51
C VAL A 219 3.50 12.81 3.32
N VAL A 220 2.99 12.66 2.09
CA VAL A 220 3.81 12.64 0.87
C VAL A 220 4.61 13.91 0.74
N ARG A 221 4.01 15.11 0.87
CA ARG A 221 4.77 16.38 0.82
C ARG A 221 5.83 16.49 1.92
N TRP A 222 5.53 15.98 3.12
CA TRP A 222 6.51 15.92 4.20
C TRP A 222 7.66 14.97 3.88
N LEU A 223 7.37 13.84 3.24
CA LEU A 223 8.36 12.88 2.77
C LEU A 223 9.18 13.46 1.61
N ASP A 224 8.57 14.12 0.63
CA ASP A 224 9.25 14.82 -0.47
C ASP A 224 10.25 15.85 0.11
N ALA A 225 9.77 16.72 1.01
CA ALA A 225 10.60 17.72 1.68
C ALA A 225 11.71 17.12 2.57
N LEU A 226 11.53 15.88 3.04
CA LEU A 226 12.56 15.13 3.76
C LEU A 226 13.58 14.57 2.77
N VAL A 227 13.14 13.92 1.69
CA VAL A 227 13.95 13.30 0.64
C VAL A 227 14.84 14.33 -0.08
N ASP A 228 14.35 15.54 -0.30
CA ASP A 228 15.11 16.66 -0.88
C ASP A 228 16.36 17.03 -0.07
N ARG A 229 16.45 16.57 1.19
CA ARG A 229 17.62 16.80 2.03
C ARG A 229 18.66 15.72 1.79
N ALA A 230 19.89 16.13 1.46
CA ALA A 230 21.03 15.23 1.22
C ALA A 230 21.33 14.24 2.37
N TRP A 231 20.85 14.50 3.59
CA TRP A 231 21.01 13.62 4.75
C TRP A 231 19.90 12.57 4.91
N ALA A 232 18.77 12.68 4.22
CA ALA A 232 17.63 11.78 4.42
C ALA A 232 17.91 10.35 3.95
N ALA A 233 18.66 10.17 2.86
CA ALA A 233 19.13 8.86 2.45
C ALA A 233 19.95 8.18 3.56
N TRP A 234 20.86 8.94 4.20
CA TRP A 234 21.65 8.45 5.33
C TRP A 234 20.79 8.16 6.55
N LEU A 235 19.75 8.95 6.83
CA LEU A 235 18.79 8.66 7.90
C LEU A 235 18.08 7.33 7.66
N VAL A 236 17.52 7.11 6.46
CA VAL A 236 16.82 5.86 6.11
C VAL A 236 17.74 4.67 6.25
N ILE A 237 18.95 4.74 5.68
CA ILE A 237 19.97 3.69 5.80
C ILE A 237 20.30 3.43 7.27
N SER A 238 20.48 4.48 8.07
CA SER A 238 20.81 4.35 9.50
C SER A 238 19.67 3.70 10.29
N VAL A 239 18.42 4.07 10.02
CA VAL A 239 17.23 3.46 10.63
C VAL A 239 17.15 1.99 10.26
N LEU A 240 17.32 1.64 8.98
CA LEU A 240 17.31 0.24 8.53
C LEU A 240 18.43 -0.59 9.16
N LEU A 241 19.64 -0.04 9.30
CA LEU A 241 20.74 -0.69 9.99
C LEU A 241 20.46 -0.88 11.49
N LEU A 242 19.83 0.10 12.14
CA LEU A 242 19.44 0.01 13.54
C LEU A 242 18.39 -1.09 13.75
N VAL A 243 17.37 -1.13 12.90
CA VAL A 243 16.34 -2.18 12.90
C VAL A 243 16.98 -3.55 12.69
N GLY A 244 17.80 -3.70 11.66
CA GLY A 244 18.54 -4.95 11.39
C GLY A 244 19.44 -5.38 12.55
N ALA A 245 20.08 -4.45 13.27
CA ALA A 245 20.89 -4.77 14.44
C ALA A 245 20.04 -5.26 15.63
N ILE A 246 18.86 -4.69 15.84
CA ILE A 246 17.89 -5.15 16.86
C ILE A 246 17.41 -6.57 16.51
N GLU A 247 17.07 -6.82 15.26
CA GLU A 247 16.63 -8.14 14.76
C GLU A 247 17.75 -9.18 14.84
N ALA A 248 18.99 -8.81 14.50
CA ALA A 248 20.14 -9.68 14.67
C ALA A 248 20.33 -10.08 16.13
N ARG A 249 20.12 -9.17 17.09
CA ARG A 249 20.14 -9.53 18.52
C ARG A 249 19.07 -10.57 18.86
N VAL A 250 17.86 -10.45 18.29
CA VAL A 250 16.82 -11.47 18.44
C VAL A 250 17.29 -12.81 17.87
N GLY A 251 17.85 -12.82 16.66
CA GLY A 251 18.41 -14.01 16.02
C GLY A 251 19.47 -14.69 16.89
N VAL A 252 20.44 -13.93 17.43
CA VAL A 252 21.47 -14.45 18.34
C VAL A 252 20.85 -15.03 19.62
N ARG A 253 19.84 -14.36 20.20
CA ARG A 253 19.16 -14.88 21.40
C ARG A 253 18.47 -16.22 21.12
N VAL A 254 17.84 -16.38 19.96
CA VAL A 254 17.20 -17.64 19.56
C VAL A 254 18.24 -18.75 19.37
N VAL A 255 19.36 -18.48 18.66
CA VAL A 255 20.44 -19.47 18.48
C VAL A 255 21.04 -19.90 19.82
N ARG A 256 21.16 -18.99 20.78
CA ARG A 256 21.69 -19.30 22.13
C ARG A 256 20.68 -20.00 23.05
N GLY A 257 19.48 -20.35 22.56
CA GLY A 257 18.43 -20.96 23.38
C GLY A 257 17.84 -20.02 24.44
N LEU A 258 18.05 -18.71 24.33
CA LEU A 258 17.54 -17.70 25.28
C LEU A 258 16.08 -17.31 25.00
N VAL A 259 15.45 -17.93 24.00
CA VAL A 259 14.04 -17.77 23.65
C VAL A 259 13.41 -19.17 23.67
N PRO A 260 12.62 -19.51 24.72
CA PRO A 260 12.02 -20.83 24.86
C PRO A 260 11.07 -21.16 23.69
N GLY A 261 11.00 -22.45 23.31
CA GLY A 261 10.01 -22.94 22.34
C GLY A 261 10.34 -22.71 20.86
N LEU A 262 11.52 -22.15 20.55
CA LEU A 262 11.97 -21.96 19.18
C LEU A 262 13.19 -22.82 18.84
N PRO A 263 13.17 -23.53 17.69
CA PRO A 263 14.35 -24.22 17.18
C PRO A 263 15.49 -23.25 16.83
N GLU A 264 16.73 -23.68 17.03
CA GLU A 264 17.95 -22.90 16.70
C GLU A 264 18.00 -22.45 15.23
N TRP A 265 17.50 -23.28 14.31
CA TRP A 265 17.44 -22.94 12.88
C TRP A 265 16.65 -21.67 12.61
N THR A 266 15.67 -21.32 13.46
CA THR A 266 14.90 -20.07 13.36
C THR A 266 15.82 -18.86 13.56
N GLY A 267 16.71 -18.92 14.54
CA GLY A 267 17.70 -17.87 14.81
C GLY A 267 18.73 -17.76 13.69
N ILE A 268 19.18 -18.89 13.13
CA ILE A 268 20.07 -18.92 11.96
C ILE A 268 19.38 -18.26 10.75
N ALA A 269 18.10 -18.57 10.51
CA ALA A 269 17.32 -18.00 9.42
C ALA A 269 17.14 -16.48 9.58
N ILE A 270 16.89 -15.98 10.80
CA ILE A 270 16.83 -14.53 11.10
C ILE A 270 18.16 -13.87 10.73
N LEU A 271 19.28 -14.43 11.20
CA LEU A 271 20.61 -13.87 10.94
C LEU A 271 20.97 -13.88 9.46
N ALA A 272 20.60 -14.94 8.72
CA ALA A 272 20.79 -15.01 7.28
C ALA A 272 19.97 -13.97 6.52
N ALA A 273 18.71 -13.76 6.92
CA ALA A 273 17.83 -12.74 6.32
C ALA A 273 18.35 -11.31 6.60
N VAL A 274 18.70 -11.00 7.85
CA VAL A 274 19.31 -9.71 8.23
C VAL A 274 20.61 -9.49 7.46
N GLY A 275 21.49 -10.49 7.41
CA GLY A 275 22.75 -10.41 6.67
C GLY A 275 22.54 -10.12 5.19
N THR A 276 21.54 -10.76 4.58
CA THR A 276 21.15 -10.51 3.18
C THR A 276 20.66 -9.07 3.00
N SER A 277 19.78 -8.57 3.86
CA SER A 277 19.32 -7.17 3.83
C SER A 277 20.47 -6.17 3.96
N VAL A 278 21.42 -6.42 4.87
CA VAL A 278 22.60 -5.55 5.07
C VAL A 278 23.52 -5.56 3.83
N VAL A 279 23.74 -6.72 3.21
CA VAL A 279 24.51 -6.81 1.96
C VAL A 279 23.83 -6.03 0.84
N LEU A 280 22.51 -6.19 0.67
CA LEU A 280 21.74 -5.45 -0.34
C LEU A 280 21.78 -3.93 -0.08
N LEU A 281 21.72 -3.52 1.18
CA LEU A 281 21.84 -2.11 1.57
C LEU A 281 23.24 -1.56 1.24
N ALA A 282 24.30 -2.31 1.54
CA ALA A 282 25.66 -1.95 1.20
C ALA A 282 25.88 -1.85 -0.32
N VAL A 283 25.35 -2.80 -1.09
CA VAL A 283 25.34 -2.74 -2.56
C VAL A 283 24.59 -1.49 -3.04
N GLY A 284 23.45 -1.17 -2.42
CA GLY A 284 22.69 0.05 -2.73
C GLY A 284 23.49 1.32 -2.49
N VAL A 285 24.25 1.41 -1.40
CA VAL A 285 25.16 2.54 -1.13
C VAL A 285 26.28 2.62 -2.17
N VAL A 286 26.90 1.48 -2.54
CA VAL A 286 28.00 1.45 -3.52
C VAL A 286 27.53 1.82 -4.92
N VAL A 287 26.41 1.24 -5.37
CA VAL A 287 25.81 1.55 -6.68
C VAL A 287 25.29 2.98 -6.71
N GLY A 288 24.68 3.44 -5.60
CA GLY A 288 24.15 4.79 -5.43
C GLY A 288 25.19 5.90 -5.52
N ARG A 289 26.49 5.60 -5.38
CA ARG A 289 27.57 6.57 -5.64
C ARG A 289 27.72 6.94 -7.13
N ARG A 290 27.23 6.08 -8.05
CA ARG A 290 27.34 6.26 -9.51
C ARG A 290 25.98 6.41 -10.19
N ASP A 291 24.96 5.71 -9.71
CA ASP A 291 23.58 5.80 -10.20
C ASP A 291 22.62 5.77 -9.01
N HIS A 292 22.07 6.94 -8.66
CA HIS A 292 21.16 7.11 -7.53
C HIS A 292 19.92 6.21 -7.64
N LEU A 293 19.33 6.10 -8.84
CA LEU A 293 18.19 5.20 -9.11
C LEU A 293 18.56 3.74 -8.89
N GLY A 294 19.69 3.30 -9.43
CA GLY A 294 20.19 1.94 -9.25
C GLY A 294 20.43 1.62 -7.77
N GLY A 295 21.02 2.56 -7.02
CA GLY A 295 21.22 2.44 -5.58
C GLY A 295 19.90 2.29 -4.81
N ALA A 296 18.94 3.17 -5.09
CA ALA A 296 17.61 3.14 -4.48
C ALA A 296 16.85 1.84 -4.76
N VAL A 297 17.00 1.24 -5.95
CA VAL A 297 16.42 -0.09 -6.27
C VAL A 297 17.02 -1.19 -5.40
N TRP A 298 18.31 -1.15 -5.08
CA TRP A 298 18.95 -2.12 -4.19
C TRP A 298 18.56 -1.92 -2.73
N VAL A 299 18.46 -0.67 -2.26
CA VAL A 299 17.89 -0.37 -0.93
C VAL A 299 16.46 -0.90 -0.84
N ARG A 300 15.67 -0.77 -1.91
CA ARG A 300 14.30 -1.30 -1.96
C ARG A 300 14.29 -2.82 -1.81
N ARG A 301 15.21 -3.52 -2.47
CA ARG A 301 15.36 -4.97 -2.32
C ARG A 301 15.73 -5.35 -0.89
N ALA A 302 16.60 -4.59 -0.22
CA ALA A 302 16.95 -4.82 1.18
C ALA A 302 15.71 -4.72 2.09
N VAL A 303 14.93 -3.64 1.93
CA VAL A 303 13.66 -3.46 2.67
C VAL A 303 12.68 -4.59 2.38
N LEU A 304 12.56 -5.02 1.11
CA LEU A 304 11.72 -6.17 0.77
C LEU A 304 12.21 -7.47 1.44
N ILE A 305 13.51 -7.76 1.49
CA ILE A 305 14.00 -8.96 2.20
C ILE A 305 13.67 -8.89 3.69
N SER A 306 13.85 -7.71 4.31
CA SER A 306 13.43 -7.49 5.70
C SER A 306 11.92 -7.75 5.88
N LEU A 307 11.12 -7.12 5.02
CA LEU A 307 9.66 -7.20 4.99
C LEU A 307 9.09 -8.53 4.52
N LEU A 308 9.87 -9.46 3.96
CA LEU A 308 9.37 -10.77 3.51
C LEU A 308 9.87 -11.93 4.39
N PHE A 309 11.11 -11.83 4.89
CA PHE A 309 11.78 -12.93 5.56
C PHE A 309 12.15 -12.59 7.00
N THR A 310 12.79 -11.45 7.24
CA THR A 310 13.27 -11.12 8.58
C THR A 310 12.10 -10.92 9.55
N GLN A 311 11.16 -10.03 9.21
CA GLN A 311 10.03 -9.76 10.09
C GLN A 311 9.16 -11.01 10.30
N LEU A 312 8.97 -11.88 9.30
CA LEU A 312 8.25 -13.16 9.45
C LEU A 312 8.81 -14.01 10.60
N LEU A 313 10.13 -14.13 10.61
CA LEU A 313 10.85 -14.98 11.55
C LEU A 313 10.97 -14.32 12.92
N VAL A 314 11.23 -13.00 12.95
CA VAL A 314 11.32 -12.23 14.20
C VAL A 314 9.96 -12.15 14.90
N PHE A 315 8.84 -12.09 14.16
CA PHE A 315 7.49 -12.15 14.74
C PHE A 315 7.24 -13.44 15.53
N ARG A 316 7.87 -14.55 15.11
CA ARG A 316 7.79 -15.82 15.82
C ARG A 316 8.55 -15.80 17.16
N ALA A 317 9.53 -14.90 17.31
CA ALA A 317 10.38 -14.77 18.49
C ALA A 317 9.93 -13.66 19.44
N VAL A 318 9.73 -12.44 18.94
CA VAL A 318 9.40 -11.27 19.77
C VAL A 318 8.41 -10.37 19.02
N GLN A 319 7.14 -10.49 19.39
CA GLN A 319 6.02 -9.83 18.70
C GLN A 319 6.13 -8.30 18.65
N TRP A 320 6.53 -7.67 19.76
CA TRP A 320 6.68 -6.22 19.85
C TRP A 320 7.84 -5.68 19.00
N THR A 321 8.98 -6.36 19.03
CA THR A 321 10.14 -5.96 18.22
C THR A 321 9.81 -6.03 16.74
N ALA A 322 9.12 -7.08 16.30
CA ALA A 322 8.70 -7.24 14.91
C ALA A 322 7.64 -6.21 14.49
N ALA A 323 6.72 -5.85 15.38
CA ALA A 323 5.72 -4.79 15.13
C ALA A 323 6.37 -3.43 14.84
N PHE A 324 7.33 -3.01 15.68
CA PHE A 324 8.07 -1.76 15.46
C PHE A 324 8.99 -1.84 14.23
N GLY A 325 9.66 -2.97 14.02
CA GLY A 325 10.49 -3.21 12.83
C GLY A 325 9.68 -3.09 11.54
N LEU A 326 8.52 -3.75 11.48
CA LEU A 326 7.59 -3.68 10.35
C LEU A 326 7.15 -2.25 10.06
N LEU A 327 6.77 -1.47 11.09
CA LEU A 327 6.35 -0.09 10.92
C LEU A 327 7.48 0.77 10.34
N LEU A 328 8.70 0.62 10.83
CA LEU A 328 9.86 1.35 10.32
C LEU A 328 10.24 0.92 8.90
N ASP A 329 10.17 -0.38 8.59
CA ASP A 329 10.42 -0.90 7.24
C ASP A 329 9.37 -0.40 6.23
N VAL A 330 8.09 -0.34 6.61
CA VAL A 330 7.01 0.22 5.77
C VAL A 330 7.20 1.72 5.56
N LEU A 331 7.56 2.48 6.59
CA LEU A 331 7.88 3.91 6.47
C LEU A 331 9.08 4.13 5.53
N ALA A 332 10.15 3.36 5.71
CA ALA A 332 11.32 3.40 4.84
C ALA A 332 10.97 3.04 3.39
N PHE A 333 10.12 2.03 3.19
CA PHE A 333 9.61 1.66 1.87
C PHE A 333 8.83 2.81 1.21
N MET A 334 7.95 3.49 1.96
CA MET A 334 7.19 4.63 1.45
C MET A 334 8.10 5.81 1.07
N VAL A 335 9.07 6.17 1.93
CA VAL A 335 10.06 7.22 1.63
C VAL A 335 10.82 6.89 0.34
N LEU A 336 11.20 5.63 0.17
CA LEU A 336 11.97 5.19 -0.98
C LEU A 336 11.14 5.16 -2.27
N GLU A 337 9.87 4.77 -2.20
CA GLU A 337 8.96 4.81 -3.36
C GLU A 337 8.70 6.24 -3.83
N VAL A 338 8.60 7.18 -2.89
CA VAL A 338 8.52 8.61 -3.19
C VAL A 338 9.77 9.08 -3.94
N ALA A 339 10.96 8.84 -3.38
CA ALA A 339 12.24 9.20 -4.01
C ALA A 339 12.41 8.59 -5.41
N LEU A 340 12.03 7.31 -5.57
CA LEU A 340 12.11 6.58 -6.84
C LEU A 340 11.14 7.09 -7.91
N ARG A 341 10.05 7.78 -7.53
CA ARG A 341 9.10 8.39 -8.47
C ARG A 341 9.63 9.71 -9.01
N GLU A 342 10.16 10.57 -8.14
CA GLU A 342 10.70 11.87 -8.54
C GLU A 342 11.89 11.72 -9.51
N GLU A 343 12.86 10.87 -9.19
CA GLU A 343 14.03 10.65 -10.05
C GLU A 343 13.65 10.08 -11.43
N ARG A 344 12.60 9.27 -11.50
CA ARG A 344 12.08 8.76 -12.78
C ARG A 344 11.41 9.85 -13.59
N MET A 345 10.66 10.75 -12.95
CA MET A 345 10.04 11.88 -13.62
C MET A 345 11.10 12.87 -14.15
N LEU A 346 12.20 13.06 -13.42
CA LEU A 346 13.33 13.89 -13.86
C LEU A 346 14.05 13.27 -15.07
N LYS A 347 14.34 11.96 -15.06
CA LYS A 347 14.98 11.30 -16.22
C LYS A 347 14.12 11.34 -17.48
N VAL A 348 12.80 11.19 -17.38
CA VAL A 348 11.88 11.27 -18.52
C VAL A 348 11.80 12.69 -19.12
N ARG A 349 12.01 13.74 -18.31
CA ARG A 349 12.05 15.13 -18.81
C ARG A 349 13.38 15.51 -19.47
N ALA A 350 14.45 14.75 -19.20
CA ALA A 350 15.80 15.00 -19.71
C ALA A 350 16.13 14.26 -21.01
N THR A 351 15.23 13.37 -21.46
CA THR A 351 15.32 12.57 -22.69
C THR A 351 14.31 13.04 -23.71
#